data_AF-A0A1Q3DCE2-F1
#
_entry.id   AF-A0A1Q3DCE2-F1
#
_cell.length_a   1.000
_cell.length_b   1.000
_cell.length_c   1.000
_cell.angle_alpha   90.00
_cell.angle_beta   90.00
_cell.angle_gamma   90.00
#
_symmetry.space_group_name_H-M   'P 1'
#
loop_
_entity.id
_entity.type
_entity.pdbx_description
1 polymer ?
#
loop_
_entity_poly.entity_id
_entity_poly.type
_entity_poly.pdbx_seq_one_letter_code
_entity_poly.pdbx_strand_id
1 'polypeptide(L)'
;VCLPEHEGGLGIKRISKWNTAAMMKHVWDIVSNKDSLVTWCNNELIKGGNFWTIPHGYSSSWTWRKLLNFRETMMNLVVYRIGNGQHISLRHEPWLNNTPLASIYGWRLAYDSGIPLWATVSTVLRYDHWNWPGTMWQLQEISSAEESISHLFFACKFTKEIWENIQTLCDCKRSADNWDFESLWIINHAKGKEFYKWLRRIAMAATIYHCWIGRNRRIYQNSFLNTARIIAMI
;
A
#
# COMPACT_ATOMS: atom_id res chain seq x y z
N VAL A 1 -15.49 36.03 -5.94
CA VAL A 1 -16.43 35.34 -6.86
C VAL A 1 -16.86 33.99 -6.32
N CYS A 2 -16.01 32.97 -6.20
CA CYS A 2 -16.45 31.60 -5.84
C CYS A 2 -16.43 31.27 -4.33
N LEU A 3 -16.54 32.28 -3.47
CA LEU A 3 -16.73 32.10 -2.03
C LEU A 3 -18.25 32.08 -1.73
N PRO A 4 -18.68 31.50 -0.61
CA PRO A 4 -20.05 31.65 -0.12
C PRO A 4 -20.44 33.13 0.02
N GLU A 5 -21.73 33.44 -0.10
CA GLU A 5 -22.23 34.82 0.01
C GLU A 5 -21.88 35.45 1.37
N HIS A 6 -21.91 34.66 2.45
CA HIS A 6 -21.52 35.10 3.79
C HIS A 6 -20.02 35.38 3.97
N GLU A 7 -19.17 34.95 3.04
CA GLU A 7 -17.74 35.28 2.99
C GLU A 7 -17.43 36.36 1.93
N GLY A 8 -18.45 37.07 1.43
CA GLY A 8 -18.28 38.13 0.42
C GLY A 8 -18.09 37.62 -1.01
N GLY A 9 -18.45 36.36 -1.29
CA GLY A 9 -18.50 35.81 -2.65
C GLY A 9 -19.90 35.86 -3.28
N LEU A 10 -20.02 35.29 -4.49
CA LEU A 10 -21.29 35.20 -5.24
C LEU A 10 -21.98 33.85 -5.07
N GLY A 11 -21.50 32.98 -4.17
CA GLY A 11 -22.01 31.61 -4.01
C GLY A 11 -21.76 30.68 -5.21
N ILE A 12 -21.09 31.16 -6.26
CA ILE A 12 -20.84 30.40 -7.48
C ILE A 12 -19.78 29.33 -7.21
N LYS A 13 -20.13 28.08 -7.50
CA LYS A 13 -19.25 26.93 -7.39
C LYS A 13 -18.04 27.04 -8.34
N ARG A 14 -16.83 26.75 -7.85
CA ARG A 14 -15.64 26.68 -8.72
C ARG A 14 -15.80 25.53 -9.71
N ILE A 15 -15.97 25.87 -10.99
CA ILE A 15 -16.24 24.89 -12.06
C ILE A 15 -15.16 23.81 -12.16
N SER A 16 -13.89 24.18 -11.94
CA SER A 16 -12.77 23.23 -11.95
C SER A 16 -12.88 22.19 -10.84
N LYS A 17 -13.23 22.60 -9.61
CA LYS A 17 -13.46 21.68 -8.49
C LYS A 17 -14.68 20.79 -8.73
N TRP A 18 -15.74 21.34 -9.30
CA TRP A 18 -16.95 20.58 -9.65
C TRP A 18 -16.69 19.55 -10.74
N ASN A 19 -15.94 19.90 -11.77
CA ASN A 19 -15.54 18.95 -12.80
C ASN A 19 -14.70 17.80 -12.22
N THR A 20 -13.73 18.11 -11.36
CA THR A 20 -12.96 17.07 -10.66
C THR A 20 -13.85 16.14 -9.83
N ALA A 21 -14.78 16.70 -9.05
CA ALA A 21 -15.71 15.92 -8.25
C ALA A 21 -16.63 15.04 -9.12
N ALA A 22 -17.13 15.58 -10.24
CA ALA A 22 -17.94 14.81 -11.19
C ALA A 22 -17.14 13.68 -11.84
N MET A 23 -15.87 13.91 -12.20
CA MET A 23 -15.01 12.85 -12.75
C MET A 23 -14.73 11.76 -11.72
N MET A 24 -14.41 12.14 -10.48
CA MET A 24 -14.24 11.17 -9.39
C MET A 24 -15.52 10.37 -9.13
N LYS A 25 -16.69 11.02 -9.23
CA LYS A 25 -17.99 10.35 -9.10
C LYS A 25 -18.21 9.29 -10.18
N HIS A 26 -17.89 9.58 -11.44
CA HIS A 26 -17.95 8.57 -12.49
C HIS A 26 -16.98 7.41 -12.26
N VAL A 27 -15.75 7.70 -11.81
CA VAL A 27 -14.81 6.62 -11.44
C VAL A 27 -15.40 5.77 -10.32
N TRP A 28 -15.97 6.39 -9.28
CA TRP A 28 -16.63 5.68 -8.18
C TRP A 28 -17.76 4.77 -8.67
N ASP A 29 -18.60 5.25 -9.57
CA ASP A 29 -19.72 4.49 -10.10
C ASP A 29 -19.24 3.28 -10.92
N ILE A 30 -18.16 3.46 -11.71
CA ILE A 30 -17.51 2.36 -12.45
C ILE A 30 -17.01 1.27 -11.50
N VAL A 31 -16.25 1.65 -10.46
CA VAL A 31 -15.64 0.66 -9.55
C VAL A 31 -16.66 0.04 -8.59
N SER A 32 -17.77 0.71 -8.32
CA SER A 32 -18.85 0.20 -7.48
C SER A 32 -19.92 -0.57 -8.26
N ASN A 33 -19.80 -0.67 -9.59
CA ASN A 33 -20.73 -1.34 -10.50
C ASN A 33 -22.22 -0.97 -10.29
N LYS A 34 -22.52 0.34 -10.16
CA LYS A 34 -23.83 0.80 -9.69
C LYS A 34 -24.93 0.91 -10.75
N ASP A 35 -24.59 1.04 -12.04
CA ASP A 35 -25.57 1.44 -13.07
C ASP A 35 -25.35 0.79 -14.45
N SER A 36 -26.35 0.86 -15.32
CA SER A 36 -26.33 0.31 -16.69
C SER A 36 -25.22 0.88 -17.58
N LEU A 37 -24.86 2.15 -17.40
CA LEU A 37 -23.72 2.77 -18.08
C LEU A 37 -22.40 2.09 -17.69
N VAL A 38 -22.28 1.64 -16.44
CA VAL A 38 -21.11 0.91 -15.96
C VAL A 38 -21.05 -0.47 -16.60
N THR A 39 -22.19 -1.15 -16.75
CA THR A 39 -22.27 -2.41 -17.48
C THR A 39 -21.77 -2.24 -18.92
N TRP A 40 -22.18 -1.17 -19.60
CA TRP A 40 -21.67 -0.85 -20.95
C TRP A 40 -20.15 -0.58 -20.94
N CYS A 41 -19.65 0.25 -20.01
CA CYS A 41 -18.21 0.50 -19.86
C CYS A 41 -17.42 -0.79 -19.61
N ASN A 42 -17.97 -1.71 -18.80
CA ASN A 42 -17.35 -3.00 -18.53
C ASN A 42 -17.23 -3.85 -19.81
N ASN A 43 -18.27 -3.87 -20.63
CA ASN A 43 -18.31 -4.67 -21.85
C ASN A 43 -17.46 -4.06 -22.99
N GLU A 44 -17.56 -2.75 -23.20
CA GLU A 44 -16.96 -2.09 -24.38
C GLU A 44 -15.57 -1.50 -24.12
N LEU A 45 -15.31 -0.99 -22.92
CA LEU A 45 -14.07 -0.27 -22.61
C LEU A 45 -13.10 -1.11 -21.77
N ILE A 46 -13.60 -1.85 -20.80
CA ILE A 46 -12.77 -2.65 -19.87
C ILE A 46 -12.54 -4.07 -20.42
N LYS A 47 -13.52 -4.65 -21.14
CA LYS A 47 -13.42 -5.93 -21.85
C LYS A 47 -12.90 -7.08 -20.99
N GLY A 48 -13.48 -7.26 -19.80
CA GLY A 48 -13.06 -8.29 -18.84
C GLY A 48 -11.75 -8.00 -18.11
N GLY A 49 -11.10 -6.87 -18.39
CA GLY A 49 -9.99 -6.36 -17.58
C GLY A 49 -10.43 -5.77 -16.24
N ASN A 50 -9.50 -5.12 -15.55
CA ASN A 50 -9.79 -4.40 -14.31
C ASN A 50 -9.54 -2.91 -14.49
N PHE A 51 -10.53 -2.08 -14.11
CA PHE A 51 -10.46 -0.63 -14.29
C PHE A 51 -9.16 -0.02 -13.76
N TRP A 52 -8.59 -0.49 -12.66
CA TRP A 52 -7.39 0.09 -12.06
C TRP A 52 -6.12 -0.17 -12.87
N THR A 53 -6.05 -1.28 -13.61
CA THR A 53 -4.82 -1.75 -14.26
C THR A 53 -4.87 -1.79 -15.79
N ILE A 54 -6.03 -1.59 -16.43
CA ILE A 54 -6.07 -1.54 -17.91
C ILE A 54 -5.19 -0.39 -18.43
N PRO A 55 -4.40 -0.61 -19.49
CA PRO A 55 -3.50 0.40 -20.03
C PRO A 55 -4.26 1.58 -20.68
N HIS A 56 -3.56 2.70 -20.86
CA HIS A 56 -4.08 3.80 -21.68
C HIS A 56 -4.08 3.39 -23.16
N GLY A 57 -5.27 3.07 -23.69
CA GLY A 57 -5.42 2.71 -25.10
C GLY A 57 -5.28 3.91 -26.03
N TYR A 58 -4.51 3.77 -27.11
CA TYR A 58 -4.26 4.81 -28.13
C TYR A 58 -5.52 5.27 -28.87
N SER A 59 -6.54 4.41 -29.00
CA SER A 59 -7.79 4.67 -29.73
C SER A 59 -8.99 5.02 -28.82
N SER A 60 -8.75 5.39 -27.56
CA SER A 60 -9.82 5.67 -26.60
C SER A 60 -10.27 7.14 -26.61
N SER A 61 -11.55 7.35 -26.27
CA SER A 61 -12.13 8.71 -26.19
C SER A 61 -11.36 9.60 -25.22
N TRP A 62 -11.33 10.90 -25.47
CA TRP A 62 -10.67 11.86 -24.59
C TRP A 62 -11.19 11.77 -23.14
N THR A 63 -12.51 11.63 -22.98
CA THR A 63 -13.16 11.48 -21.68
C THR A 63 -12.71 10.20 -20.96
N TRP A 64 -12.59 9.07 -21.66
CA TRP A 64 -12.10 7.84 -21.06
C TRP A 64 -10.66 7.99 -20.58
N ARG A 65 -9.77 8.53 -21.42
CA ARG A 65 -8.39 8.81 -21.02
C ARG A 65 -8.33 9.71 -19.78
N LYS A 66 -9.19 10.74 -19.73
CA LYS A 66 -9.28 11.62 -18.57
C LYS A 66 -9.74 10.90 -17.31
N LEU A 67 -10.73 10.01 -17.39
CA LEU A 67 -11.16 9.15 -16.28
C LEU A 67 -10.03 8.23 -15.80
N LEU A 68 -9.26 7.64 -16.72
CA LEU A 68 -8.11 6.80 -16.35
C LEU A 68 -7.05 7.59 -15.57
N ASN A 69 -6.82 8.86 -15.93
CA ASN A 69 -5.89 9.72 -15.20
C ASN A 69 -6.32 10.02 -13.75
N PHE A 70 -7.61 9.87 -13.43
CA PHE A 70 -8.10 10.06 -12.06
C PHE A 70 -7.95 8.82 -11.17
N ARG A 71 -7.47 7.68 -11.70
CA ARG A 71 -7.27 6.45 -10.92
C ARG A 71 -6.39 6.66 -9.71
N GLU A 72 -5.21 7.25 -9.88
CA GLU A 72 -4.25 7.42 -8.78
C GLU A 72 -4.83 8.26 -7.66
N THR A 73 -5.53 9.35 -8.00
CA THR A 73 -6.21 10.17 -7.00
C THR A 73 -7.34 9.39 -6.33
N MET A 74 -8.11 8.62 -7.09
CA MET A 74 -9.22 7.84 -6.58
C MET A 74 -8.78 6.66 -5.71
N MET A 75 -7.66 6.00 -6.02
CA MET A 75 -7.09 4.92 -5.20
C MET A 75 -6.90 5.37 -3.75
N ASN A 76 -6.51 6.64 -3.55
CA ASN A 76 -6.31 7.20 -2.21
C ASN A 76 -7.61 7.55 -1.46
N LEU A 77 -8.76 7.51 -2.13
CA LEU A 77 -10.07 7.85 -1.57
C LEU A 77 -11.00 6.64 -1.41
N VAL A 78 -10.75 5.56 -2.14
CA VAL A 78 -11.56 4.34 -2.07
C VAL A 78 -11.19 3.53 -0.84
N VAL A 79 -12.20 3.11 -0.09
CA VAL A 79 -12.06 2.22 1.06
C VAL A 79 -12.79 0.92 0.76
N TYR A 80 -12.08 -0.19 0.90
CA TYR A 80 -12.63 -1.53 0.67
C TYR A 80 -13.12 -2.16 1.98
N ARG A 81 -14.33 -2.70 1.96
CA ARG A 81 -14.81 -3.64 2.98
C ARG A 81 -14.62 -5.05 2.46
N ILE A 82 -13.64 -5.76 3.00
CA ILE A 82 -13.18 -7.03 2.43
C ILE A 82 -14.26 -8.12 2.52
N GLY A 83 -14.94 -8.24 3.66
CA GLY A 83 -15.92 -9.30 3.87
C GLY A 83 -15.31 -10.69 3.63
N ASN A 84 -15.97 -11.51 2.81
CA ASN A 84 -15.45 -12.83 2.43
C ASN A 84 -14.40 -12.80 1.30
N GLY A 85 -14.12 -11.63 0.72
CA GLY A 85 -13.11 -11.43 -0.32
C GLY A 85 -13.40 -12.05 -1.69
N GLN A 86 -14.59 -12.59 -1.96
CA GLN A 86 -14.89 -13.31 -3.22
C GLN A 86 -15.06 -12.41 -4.43
N HIS A 87 -15.44 -11.14 -4.22
CA HIS A 87 -15.69 -10.19 -5.31
C HIS A 87 -14.58 -9.15 -5.49
N ILE A 88 -13.51 -9.25 -4.70
CA ILE A 88 -12.39 -8.32 -4.76
C ILE A 88 -11.25 -9.02 -5.46
N SER A 89 -10.77 -8.45 -6.56
CA SER A 89 -9.59 -8.96 -7.26
C SER A 89 -8.38 -8.83 -6.35
N LEU A 90 -7.68 -9.94 -6.13
CA LEU A 90 -6.47 -9.94 -5.32
C LEU A 90 -5.41 -9.00 -5.91
N ARG A 91 -5.22 -9.09 -7.22
CA ARG A 91 -4.08 -8.48 -7.91
C ARG A 91 -4.34 -7.04 -8.34
N HIS A 92 -5.54 -6.77 -8.83
CA HIS A 92 -5.78 -5.58 -9.65
C HIS A 92 -6.46 -4.46 -8.89
N GLU A 93 -7.13 -4.74 -7.77
CA GLU A 93 -7.78 -3.70 -6.98
C GLU A 93 -6.86 -3.13 -5.89
N PRO A 94 -6.96 -1.82 -5.59
CA PRO A 94 -6.15 -1.14 -4.58
C PRO A 94 -6.66 -1.39 -3.15
N TRP A 95 -7.18 -2.58 -2.87
CA TRP A 95 -7.75 -2.93 -1.57
C TRP A 95 -6.68 -3.04 -0.47
N LEU A 96 -5.42 -3.25 -0.84
CA LEU A 96 -4.27 -3.32 0.07
C LEU A 96 -3.49 -1.99 0.07
N ASN A 97 -3.77 -1.11 1.04
CA ASN A 97 -3.16 0.22 1.20
C ASN A 97 -3.21 1.11 -0.04
N ASN A 98 -4.34 1.11 -0.74
CA ASN A 98 -4.58 1.99 -1.87
C ASN A 98 -3.64 1.71 -3.05
N THR A 99 -3.14 0.48 -3.19
CA THR A 99 -2.25 0.09 -4.30
C THR A 99 -2.55 -1.32 -4.78
N PRO A 100 -2.72 -1.56 -6.08
CA PRO A 100 -2.86 -2.91 -6.61
C PRO A 100 -1.61 -3.75 -6.36
N LEU A 101 -1.79 -5.01 -5.93
CA LEU A 101 -0.66 -5.94 -5.75
C LEU A 101 0.13 -6.15 -7.04
N ALA A 102 -0.53 -6.10 -8.20
CA ALA A 102 0.12 -6.18 -9.50
C ALA A 102 1.11 -5.03 -9.74
N SER A 103 0.88 -3.85 -9.16
CA SER A 103 1.79 -2.71 -9.27
C SER A 103 3.02 -2.85 -8.38
N ILE A 104 2.91 -3.58 -7.26
CA ILE A 104 4.00 -3.79 -6.31
C ILE A 104 4.89 -4.96 -6.76
N TYR A 105 4.28 -6.07 -7.16
CA TYR A 105 4.98 -7.34 -7.39
C TYR A 105 5.02 -7.76 -8.87
N GLY A 106 4.30 -7.07 -9.76
CA GLY A 106 4.26 -7.36 -11.18
C GLY A 106 3.76 -8.77 -11.53
N TRP A 107 4.27 -9.32 -12.63
CA TRP A 107 3.97 -10.70 -13.06
C TRP A 107 4.60 -11.76 -12.16
N ARG A 108 5.71 -11.44 -11.49
CA ARG A 108 6.41 -12.35 -10.56
C ARG A 108 5.48 -12.85 -9.46
N LEU A 109 4.54 -12.01 -9.01
CA LEU A 109 3.45 -12.43 -8.12
C LEU A 109 2.73 -13.69 -8.61
N ALA A 110 2.36 -13.77 -9.90
CA ALA A 110 1.64 -14.94 -10.42
C ALA A 110 2.54 -16.18 -10.46
N TYR A 111 3.75 -15.96 -10.96
CA TYR A 111 4.69 -17.02 -11.27
C TYR A 111 5.26 -17.66 -10.00
N ASP A 112 5.74 -16.84 -9.07
CA ASP A 112 6.45 -17.29 -7.86
C ASP A 112 5.47 -17.79 -6.78
N SER A 113 4.23 -17.29 -6.73
CA SER A 113 3.27 -17.66 -5.69
C SER A 113 2.30 -18.76 -6.10
N GLY A 114 2.26 -19.13 -7.37
CA GLY A 114 1.26 -20.06 -7.91
C GLY A 114 -0.18 -19.53 -7.86
N ILE A 115 -0.39 -18.26 -7.51
CA ILE A 115 -1.72 -17.66 -7.45
C ILE A 115 -2.23 -17.38 -8.88
N PRO A 116 -3.43 -17.85 -9.23
CA PRO A 116 -4.05 -17.56 -10.53
C PRO A 116 -4.19 -16.06 -10.80
N LEU A 117 -4.13 -15.65 -12.07
CA LEU A 117 -4.30 -14.24 -12.46
C LEU A 117 -5.68 -13.68 -12.12
N TRP A 118 -6.69 -14.53 -12.10
CA TRP A 118 -8.07 -14.20 -11.76
C TRP A 118 -8.38 -14.37 -10.25
N ALA A 119 -7.36 -14.63 -9.43
CA ALA A 119 -7.56 -14.84 -7.99
C ALA A 119 -8.20 -13.63 -7.30
N THR A 120 -9.05 -13.94 -6.34
CA THR A 120 -9.76 -12.99 -5.49
C THR A 120 -9.14 -12.94 -4.10
N VAL A 121 -9.48 -11.94 -3.29
CA VAL A 121 -8.98 -11.83 -1.91
C VAL A 121 -9.30 -13.07 -1.06
N SER A 122 -10.42 -13.75 -1.33
CA SER A 122 -10.78 -15.01 -0.67
C SER A 122 -9.76 -16.14 -0.85
N THR A 123 -8.87 -16.06 -1.84
CA THR A 123 -7.81 -17.07 -2.04
C THR A 123 -6.76 -17.06 -0.94
N VAL A 124 -6.52 -15.90 -0.34
CA VAL A 124 -5.52 -15.67 0.72
C VAL A 124 -6.18 -15.28 2.04
N LEU A 125 -7.50 -15.29 2.14
CA LEU A 125 -8.26 -15.00 3.35
C LEU A 125 -9.05 -16.25 3.74
N ARG A 126 -8.63 -16.94 4.80
CA ARG A 126 -9.30 -18.15 5.33
C ARG A 126 -9.62 -17.95 6.80
N TYR A 127 -10.89 -18.12 7.16
CA TYR A 127 -11.37 -18.00 8.56
C TYR A 127 -10.91 -16.70 9.24
N ASP A 128 -11.05 -15.56 8.56
CA ASP A 128 -10.57 -14.24 9.02
C ASP A 128 -9.05 -14.12 9.23
N HIS A 129 -8.28 -15.09 8.76
CA HIS A 129 -6.82 -15.07 8.76
C HIS A 129 -6.25 -14.98 7.36
N TRP A 130 -5.23 -14.13 7.22
CA TRP A 130 -4.45 -13.99 6.00
C TRP A 130 -3.50 -15.18 5.84
N ASN A 131 -3.67 -15.95 4.78
CA ASN A 131 -2.83 -17.08 4.41
C ASN A 131 -2.14 -16.79 3.07
N TRP A 132 -1.11 -15.95 3.14
CA TRP A 132 -0.27 -15.60 2.00
C TRP A 132 0.69 -16.76 1.67
N PRO A 133 0.89 -17.09 0.38
CA PRO A 133 2.00 -17.93 -0.05
C PRO A 133 3.33 -17.48 0.53
N GLY A 134 4.22 -18.43 0.86
CA GLY A 134 5.53 -18.13 1.46
C GLY A 134 6.42 -17.24 0.60
N THR A 135 6.20 -17.17 -0.72
CA THR A 135 6.90 -16.22 -1.60
C THR A 135 6.47 -14.76 -1.37
N MET A 136 5.34 -14.53 -0.73
CA MET A 136 4.86 -13.23 -0.24
C MET A 136 5.07 -13.08 1.27
N TRP A 137 6.22 -13.55 1.76
CA TRP A 137 6.62 -13.44 3.16
C TRP A 137 6.53 -12.01 3.70
N GLN A 138 6.72 -10.96 2.87
CA GLN A 138 6.55 -9.56 3.30
C GLN A 138 5.14 -9.26 3.83
N LEU A 139 4.14 -10.00 3.39
CA LEU A 139 2.75 -9.91 3.82
C LEU A 139 2.43 -10.85 4.99
N GLN A 140 3.30 -11.81 5.31
CA GLN A 140 3.06 -12.91 6.25
C GLN A 140 3.77 -12.74 7.61
N GLU A 141 5.01 -12.26 7.64
CA GLU A 141 5.90 -12.54 8.78
C GLU A 141 5.68 -11.69 10.05
N ILE A 142 5.07 -10.51 9.96
CA ILE A 142 4.94 -9.62 11.13
C ILE A 142 3.82 -10.07 12.09
N SER A 143 2.93 -10.98 11.68
CA SER A 143 1.82 -11.47 12.51
C SER A 143 1.93 -12.95 12.90
N SER A 144 3.11 -13.57 12.72
CA SER A 144 3.31 -14.97 13.13
C SER A 144 3.40 -15.09 14.66
N ALA A 145 2.93 -16.22 15.20
CA ALA A 145 2.68 -16.45 16.63
C ALA A 145 3.89 -16.33 17.59
N GLU A 146 5.13 -16.34 17.09
CA GLU A 146 6.32 -16.10 17.92
C GLU A 146 6.69 -14.60 17.94
N GLU A 147 6.03 -13.84 18.81
CA GLU A 147 6.31 -12.41 19.02
C GLU A 147 7.46 -12.19 20.02
N SER A 148 8.66 -12.71 19.72
CA SER A 148 9.86 -12.32 20.48
C SER A 148 10.33 -10.92 20.06
N ILE A 149 11.02 -10.20 20.95
CA ILE A 149 11.62 -8.89 20.62
C ILE A 149 12.58 -9.03 19.43
N SER A 150 13.34 -10.12 19.37
CA SER A 150 14.24 -10.42 18.25
C SER A 150 13.49 -10.65 16.94
N HIS A 151 12.43 -11.45 16.94
CA HIS A 151 11.61 -11.64 15.73
C HIS A 151 10.97 -10.31 15.30
N LEU A 152 10.35 -9.61 16.24
CA LEU A 152 9.70 -8.33 16.00
C LEU A 152 10.69 -7.27 15.48
N PHE A 153 11.92 -7.27 15.97
CA PHE A 153 12.95 -6.29 15.62
C PHE A 153 14.24 -6.98 15.19
N PHE A 154 14.50 -6.91 13.87
CA PHE A 154 15.75 -7.23 13.16
C PHE A 154 15.99 -8.71 12.80
N ALA A 155 15.36 -9.69 13.45
CA ALA A 155 15.52 -11.10 13.07
C ALA A 155 14.50 -11.59 12.03
N CYS A 156 13.25 -11.10 12.06
CA CYS A 156 12.27 -11.37 10.99
C CYS A 156 12.78 -10.81 9.67
N LYS A 157 12.64 -11.56 8.57
CA LYS A 157 13.14 -11.15 7.25
C LYS A 157 12.59 -9.77 6.85
N PHE A 158 11.36 -9.46 7.23
CA PHE A 158 10.73 -8.15 6.98
C PHE A 158 11.43 -7.00 7.71
N THR A 159 11.60 -7.09 9.03
CA THR A 159 12.21 -6.00 9.80
C THR A 159 13.74 -5.96 9.61
N LYS A 160 14.35 -7.10 9.26
CA LYS A 160 15.73 -7.21 8.81
C LYS A 160 15.97 -6.41 7.54
N GLU A 161 15.16 -6.60 6.50
CA GLU A 161 15.30 -5.88 5.22
C GLU A 161 15.19 -4.35 5.42
N ILE A 162 14.23 -3.90 6.23
CA ILE A 162 14.09 -2.47 6.56
C ILE A 162 15.36 -1.95 7.21
N TRP A 163 15.86 -2.66 8.22
CA TRP A 163 17.02 -2.21 8.96
C TRP A 163 18.28 -2.17 8.12
N GLU A 164 18.54 -3.17 7.28
CA GLU A 164 19.70 -3.19 6.37
C GLU A 164 19.66 -2.03 5.34
N ASN A 165 18.46 -1.65 4.88
CA ASN A 165 18.30 -0.47 4.02
C ASN A 165 18.58 0.83 4.78
N ILE A 166 18.04 1.01 5.98
CA ILE A 166 18.30 2.20 6.82
C ILE A 166 19.78 2.31 7.19
N GLN A 167 20.40 1.18 7.52
CA GLN A 167 21.83 1.07 7.77
C GLN A 167 22.65 1.55 6.56
N THR A 168 22.27 1.13 5.34
CA THR A 168 22.89 1.61 4.10
C THR A 168 22.73 3.12 3.90
N LEU A 169 21.55 3.67 4.19
CA LEU A 169 21.31 5.13 4.15
C LEU A 169 22.14 5.91 5.18
N CYS A 170 22.48 5.28 6.29
CA CYS A 170 23.32 5.85 7.35
C CYS A 170 24.83 5.59 7.16
N ASP A 171 25.25 5.13 5.97
CA ASP A 171 26.62 4.73 5.65
C ASP A 171 27.19 3.68 6.64
N CYS A 172 26.34 2.73 7.04
CA CYS A 172 26.70 1.60 7.89
C CYS A 172 26.36 0.30 7.17
N LYS A 173 27.29 -0.27 6.41
CA LYS A 173 27.02 -1.50 5.64
C LYS A 173 27.30 -2.73 6.49
N ARG A 174 26.31 -3.18 7.25
CA ARG A 174 26.35 -4.41 8.06
C ARG A 174 25.11 -5.25 7.73
N SER A 175 25.18 -6.57 7.94
CA SER A 175 23.96 -7.38 7.97
C SER A 175 23.31 -7.25 9.35
N ALA A 176 21.99 -7.11 9.33
CA ALA A 176 21.20 -7.07 10.54
C ALA A 176 21.18 -8.45 11.22
N ASP A 177 21.27 -8.46 12.54
CA ASP A 177 21.22 -9.66 13.38
C ASP A 177 20.02 -9.56 14.34
N ASN A 178 19.95 -10.43 15.34
CA ASN A 178 18.92 -10.36 16.37
C ASN A 178 19.04 -9.12 17.27
N TRP A 179 17.99 -8.87 18.06
CA TRP A 179 17.90 -7.72 18.95
C TRP A 179 19.10 -7.57 19.89
N ASP A 180 19.63 -8.67 20.43
CA ASP A 180 20.71 -8.61 21.43
C ASP A 180 22.01 -8.07 20.81
N PHE A 181 22.35 -8.52 19.61
CA PHE A 181 23.51 -8.01 18.89
C PHE A 181 23.31 -6.57 18.40
N GLU A 182 22.13 -6.25 17.86
CA GLU A 182 21.80 -4.93 17.35
C GLU A 182 21.80 -3.85 18.44
N SER A 183 21.17 -4.15 19.58
CA SER A 183 21.11 -3.24 20.72
C SER A 183 22.50 -3.00 21.31
N LEU A 184 23.30 -4.06 21.48
CA LEU A 184 24.68 -3.94 21.97
C LEU A 184 25.55 -3.13 21.00
N TRP A 185 25.39 -3.34 19.69
CA TRP A 185 26.13 -2.59 18.69
C TRP A 185 25.82 -1.09 18.76
N ILE A 186 24.54 -0.71 18.85
CA ILE A 186 24.14 0.70 18.98
C ILE A 186 24.69 1.33 20.25
N ILE A 187 24.62 0.63 21.39
CA ILE A 187 25.17 1.12 22.67
C ILE A 187 26.66 1.47 22.54
N ASN A 188 27.42 0.62 21.85
CA ASN A 188 28.87 0.80 21.69
C ASN A 188 29.25 1.82 20.61
N HIS A 189 28.46 1.95 19.54
CA HIS A 189 28.84 2.72 18.34
C HIS A 189 28.11 4.05 18.18
N ALA A 190 27.12 4.33 19.03
CA ALA A 190 26.33 5.55 19.00
C ALA A 190 26.54 6.45 20.24
N LYS A 191 27.54 6.14 21.08
CA LYS A 191 27.92 6.93 22.26
C LYS A 191 28.80 8.12 21.86
N GLY A 192 28.29 9.33 22.10
CA GLY A 192 28.98 10.58 21.79
C GLY A 192 28.05 11.64 21.21
N LYS A 193 28.64 12.75 20.76
CA LYS A 193 27.95 13.94 20.23
C LYS A 193 28.14 14.13 18.73
N GLU A 194 28.95 13.30 18.10
CA GLU A 194 29.22 13.35 16.67
C GLU A 194 27.96 13.05 15.86
N PHE A 195 27.80 13.76 14.74
CA PHE A 195 26.59 13.69 13.91
C PHE A 195 26.23 12.27 13.51
N TYR A 196 27.18 11.47 13.01
CA TYR A 196 26.92 10.09 12.59
C TYR A 196 26.47 9.19 13.76
N LYS A 197 26.92 9.46 14.99
CA LYS A 197 26.47 8.73 16.18
C LYS A 197 25.05 9.12 16.57
N TRP A 198 24.74 10.41 16.51
CA TRP A 198 23.37 10.90 16.70
C TRP A 198 22.41 10.32 15.65
N LEU A 199 22.83 10.32 14.38
CA LEU A 199 22.06 9.78 13.26
C LEU A 199 21.73 8.29 13.48
N ARG A 200 22.71 7.47 13.89
CA ARG A 200 22.49 6.05 14.21
C ARG A 200 21.44 5.82 15.32
N ARG A 201 21.41 6.66 16.35
CA ARG A 201 20.39 6.57 17.43
C ARG A 201 19.00 6.84 16.88
N ILE A 202 18.84 7.89 16.09
CA ILE A 202 17.54 8.25 15.51
C ILE A 202 17.09 7.20 14.50
N ALA A 203 17.99 6.73 13.64
CA ALA A 203 17.71 5.68 12.66
C ALA A 203 17.19 4.40 13.34
N MET A 204 17.83 3.95 14.43
CA MET A 204 17.36 2.79 15.20
C MET A 204 16.00 3.05 15.83
N ALA A 205 15.83 4.18 16.52
CA ALA A 205 14.57 4.52 17.20
C ALA A 205 13.40 4.64 16.23
N ALA A 206 13.60 5.32 15.09
CA ALA A 206 12.62 5.44 14.03
C ALA A 206 12.28 4.08 13.41
N THR A 207 13.28 3.22 13.16
CA THR A 207 13.05 1.87 12.65
C THR A 207 12.20 1.04 13.60
N ILE A 208 12.53 1.01 14.90
CA ILE A 208 11.75 0.30 15.93
C ILE A 208 10.31 0.83 15.96
N TYR A 209 10.15 2.15 16.01
CA TYR A 209 8.84 2.80 16.07
C TYR A 209 7.97 2.47 14.86
N HIS A 210 8.51 2.59 13.64
CA HIS A 210 7.75 2.33 12.42
C HIS A 210 7.49 0.83 12.19
N CYS A 211 8.41 -0.07 12.58
CA CYS A 211 8.15 -1.51 12.60
C CYS A 211 7.02 -1.88 13.58
N TRP A 212 7.05 -1.32 14.79
CA TRP A 212 6.00 -1.51 15.80
C TRP A 212 4.63 -1.01 15.31
N ILE A 213 4.59 0.20 14.73
CA ILE A 213 3.36 0.73 14.13
C ILE A 213 2.90 -0.13 12.96
N GLY A 214 3.81 -0.58 12.11
CA GLY A 214 3.51 -1.48 11.00
C GLY A 214 2.85 -2.77 11.48
N ARG A 215 3.37 -3.39 12.55
CA ARG A 215 2.79 -4.55 13.22
C ARG A 215 1.39 -4.26 13.76
N ASN A 216 1.23 -3.17 14.52
CA ASN A 216 -0.08 -2.82 15.10
C ASN A 216 -1.14 -2.51 14.03
N ARG A 217 -0.76 -1.86 12.93
CA ARG A 217 -1.68 -1.63 11.79
C ARG A 217 -2.12 -2.94 11.13
N ARG A 218 -1.22 -3.92 11.04
CA ARG A 218 -1.59 -5.25 10.51
C ARG A 218 -2.58 -5.96 11.41
N ILE A 219 -2.33 -6.01 12.72
CA ILE A 219 -3.18 -6.74 13.68
C ILE A 219 -4.54 -6.05 13.88
N TYR A 220 -4.55 -4.73 14.09
CA TYR A 220 -5.76 -4.03 14.53
C TYR A 220 -6.52 -3.33 13.39
N GLN A 221 -5.87 -3.10 12.24
CA GLN A 221 -6.45 -2.34 11.13
C GLN A 221 -6.43 -3.09 9.79
N ASN A 222 -5.91 -4.33 9.75
CA ASN A 222 -5.72 -5.09 8.51
C ASN A 222 -4.98 -4.30 7.40
N SER A 223 -4.07 -3.39 7.80
CA SER A 223 -3.30 -2.55 6.89
C SER A 223 -1.84 -3.02 6.82
N PHE A 224 -1.33 -3.21 5.60
CA PHE A 224 -0.04 -3.87 5.34
C PHE A 224 0.98 -2.97 4.66
N LEU A 225 1.77 -2.21 5.40
CA LEU A 225 2.86 -1.47 4.76
C LEU A 225 3.97 -2.41 4.28
N ASN A 226 4.44 -2.24 3.05
CA ASN A 226 5.64 -2.90 2.53
C ASN A 226 6.91 -2.19 3.05
N THR A 227 8.07 -2.82 2.85
CA THR A 227 9.37 -2.32 3.34
C THR A 227 9.66 -0.93 2.79
N ALA A 228 9.47 -0.70 1.49
CA ALA A 228 9.68 0.59 0.84
C ALA A 228 8.86 1.74 1.47
N ARG A 229 7.57 1.52 1.77
CA ARG A 229 6.73 2.55 2.41
C ARG A 229 7.14 2.82 3.86
N ILE A 230 7.60 1.81 4.58
CA ILE A 230 8.11 2.01 5.95
C ILE A 230 9.42 2.78 5.92
N ILE A 231 10.34 2.43 5.02
CA ILE A 231 11.61 3.13 4.84
C ILE A 231 11.38 4.60 4.48
N ALA A 232 10.41 4.90 3.60
CA ALA A 232 10.07 6.29 3.25
C ALA A 232 9.46 7.12 4.40
N MET A 233 9.05 6.48 5.51
CA MET A 233 8.55 7.16 6.70
C MET A 233 9.64 7.40 7.76
N ILE A 234 10.79 6.73 7.64
CA ILE A 234 11.95 6.82 8.54
C ILE A 234 12.88 7.94 8.06
#